data_AF-A0A3N5GM25-F1
#
_entry.id   AF-A0A3N5GM25-F1
#
_cell.length_a   1.000
_cell.length_b   1.000
_cell.length_c   1.000
_cell.angle_alpha   90.00
_cell.angle_beta   90.00
_cell.angle_gamma   90.00
#
_symmetry.space_group_name_H-M   'P 1'
#
loop_
_entity.id
_entity.type
_entity.pdbx_description
1 polymer ?
#
loop_
_entity_poly.entity_id
_entity_poly.type
_entity_poly.pdbx_seq_one_letter_code
_entity_poly.pdbx_strand_id
1 'polypeptide(L)'
;MPWELPPPWDKVLFAGLLLVFGAAIFWFSFSGYHRRYFFDKALLLALLRTLGGLVLYGGSLALALWLISSLLPFGWLRYLVGGGIWWLLSETVVAGGMKLLDRILEII
;
A
#
# COMPACT_ATOMS: atom_id res chain seq x y z
N MET A 1 22.78 -9.64 -21.78
CA MET A 1 22.88 -10.00 -20.34
C MET A 1 21.46 -10.18 -19.80
N PRO A 2 21.09 -11.30 -19.14
CA PRO A 2 19.69 -11.60 -18.81
C PRO A 2 19.04 -10.69 -17.74
N TRP A 3 19.76 -9.68 -17.27
CA TRP A 3 19.28 -8.62 -16.36
C TRP A 3 18.73 -7.37 -17.08
N GLU A 4 18.67 -7.39 -18.42
CA GLU A 4 17.99 -6.38 -19.24
C GLU A 4 16.55 -6.81 -19.55
N LEU A 5 15.70 -7.03 -18.53
CA LEU A 5 14.26 -7.02 -18.80
C LEU A 5 13.87 -5.54 -18.98
N PRO A 6 13.59 -5.07 -20.23
CA PRO A 6 13.26 -3.69 -20.44
C PRO A 6 11.87 -3.39 -19.83
N PRO A 7 11.64 -2.17 -19.31
CA PRO A 7 10.36 -1.79 -18.72
C PRO A 7 9.18 -1.96 -19.71
N PRO A 8 7.94 -2.16 -19.20
CA PRO A 8 7.55 -1.88 -17.82
C PRO A 8 6.86 -3.09 -17.15
N TRP A 9 7.64 -3.97 -16.51
CA TRP A 9 7.11 -4.88 -15.49
C TRP A 9 6.59 -4.15 -14.26
N ASP A 10 6.85 -2.84 -14.16
CA ASP A 10 6.33 -1.93 -13.15
C ASP A 10 4.84 -2.17 -12.90
N LYS A 11 4.03 -2.22 -13.97
CA LYS A 11 2.58 -2.40 -13.84
C LYS A 11 2.20 -3.74 -13.21
N VAL A 12 2.90 -4.81 -13.57
CA VAL A 12 2.64 -6.16 -13.05
C VAL A 12 3.09 -6.25 -11.59
N LEU A 13 4.26 -5.67 -11.27
CA LEU A 13 4.80 -5.65 -9.92
C LEU A 13 3.96 -4.79 -8.98
N PHE A 14 3.53 -3.60 -9.43
CA PHE A 14 2.59 -2.76 -8.70
C PHE A 14 1.23 -3.43 -8.51
N ALA A 15 0.65 -4.02 -9.56
CA ALA A 15 -0.62 -4.73 -9.46
C ALA A 15 -0.52 -5.92 -8.48
N GLY A 16 0.57 -6.69 -8.54
CA GLY A 16 0.85 -7.79 -7.63
C GLY A 16 0.98 -7.32 -6.18
N LEU A 17 1.76 -6.27 -5.92
CA LEU A 17 1.89 -5.70 -4.59
C LEU A 17 0.56 -5.16 -4.05
N LEU A 18 -0.20 -4.42 -4.86
CA LEU A 18 -1.52 -3.91 -4.47
C LEU A 18 -2.49 -5.04 -4.15
N LEU A 19 -2.48 -6.13 -4.92
CA LEU A 19 -3.31 -7.31 -4.64
C LEU A 19 -2.92 -7.97 -3.32
N VAL A 20 -1.63 -8.24 -3.11
CA VAL A 20 -1.15 -8.91 -1.89
C VAL A 20 -1.42 -8.05 -0.65
N PHE A 21 -1.06 -6.76 -0.70
CA PHE A 21 -1.31 -5.84 0.42
C PHE A 21 -2.80 -5.60 0.64
N GLY A 22 -3.57 -5.43 -0.43
CA GLY A 22 -5.02 -5.24 -0.35
C GLY A 22 -5.72 -6.44 0.27
N ALA A 23 -5.38 -7.65 -0.16
CA ALA A 23 -5.91 -8.89 0.41
C ALA A 23 -5.52 -9.04 1.89
N ALA A 24 -4.27 -8.74 2.26
CA ALA A 24 -3.83 -8.78 3.65
C ALA A 24 -4.59 -7.78 4.51
N ILE A 25 -4.64 -6.50 4.11
CA ILE A 25 -5.35 -5.45 4.84
C ILE A 25 -6.83 -5.81 5.00
N PHE A 26 -7.48 -6.27 3.93
CA PHE A 26 -8.87 -6.69 3.96
C PHE A 26 -9.08 -7.85 4.94
N TRP A 27 -8.28 -8.90 4.84
CA TRP A 27 -8.41 -10.08 5.68
C TRP A 27 -8.26 -9.75 7.17
N PHE A 28 -7.19 -9.03 7.54
CA PHE A 28 -6.96 -8.62 8.92
C PHE A 28 -8.08 -7.70 9.43
N SER A 29 -8.49 -6.71 8.63
CA SER A 29 -9.54 -5.76 9.00
C SER A 29 -10.89 -6.45 9.18
N PHE A 30 -11.28 -7.28 8.21
CA PHE A 30 -12.54 -8.02 8.24
C PHE A 30 -12.58 -8.96 9.45
N SER A 31 -11.49 -9.70 9.71
CA SER A 31 -11.42 -10.58 10.88
C SER A 31 -11.56 -9.83 12.22
N GLY A 32 -11.08 -8.59 12.30
CA GLY A 32 -11.23 -7.73 13.47
C GLY A 32 -12.64 -7.17 13.61
N TYR A 33 -13.23 -6.65 12.52
CA TYR A 33 -14.57 -6.06 12.54
C TYR A 33 -15.67 -7.09 12.70
N HIS A 34 -15.52 -8.29 12.11
CA HIS A 34 -16.52 -9.35 12.22
C HIS A 34 -16.70 -9.86 13.65
N ARG A 35 -15.70 -9.67 14.53
CA ARG A 35 -15.82 -9.95 15.97
C ARG A 35 -16.61 -8.90 16.74
N ARG A 36 -16.81 -7.70 16.20
CA ARG A 36 -17.36 -6.53 16.89
C ARG A 36 -18.69 -6.03 16.32
N TYR A 37 -18.93 -6.27 15.04
CA TYR A 37 -20.07 -5.71 14.30
C TYR A 37 -20.78 -6.78 13.47
N PHE A 38 -22.04 -6.51 13.09
CA PHE A 38 -22.78 -7.32 12.13
C PHE A 38 -22.07 -7.39 10.77
N PHE A 39 -22.30 -8.47 10.03
CA PHE A 39 -21.62 -8.78 8.77
C PHE A 39 -21.58 -7.60 7.80
N ASP A 40 -22.72 -6.94 7.54
CA ASP A 40 -22.80 -5.82 6.59
C ASP A 40 -21.93 -4.64 7.00
N LYS A 41 -21.95 -4.27 8.29
CA LYS A 41 -21.12 -3.19 8.83
C LYS A 41 -19.64 -3.58 8.84
N ALA A 42 -19.32 -4.82 9.19
CA ALA A 42 -17.95 -5.32 9.18
C ALA A 42 -17.35 -5.36 7.77
N LEU A 43 -18.13 -5.76 6.77
CA LEU A 43 -17.75 -5.77 5.36
C LEU A 43 -17.49 -4.34 4.86
N LEU A 44 -18.41 -3.41 5.15
CA LEU A 44 -18.28 -2.01 4.76
C LEU A 44 -17.01 -1.36 5.35
N LEU A 45 -16.78 -1.52 6.66
CA LEU A 45 -15.60 -0.99 7.33
C LEU A 45 -14.31 -1.63 6.82
N ALA A 46 -14.31 -2.94 6.58
CA ALA A 46 -13.15 -3.63 6.01
C ALA A 46 -12.81 -3.14 4.61
N LEU A 47 -13.82 -2.91 3.75
CA LEU A 47 -13.62 -2.37 2.41
C LEU A 47 -13.08 -0.94 2.46
N LEU A 48 -13.68 -0.07 3.27
CA LEU A 48 -13.21 1.32 3.47
C LEU A 48 -11.77 1.36 3.97
N ARG A 49 -11.43 0.55 4.97
CA ARG A 49 -10.06 0.43 5.50
C ARG A 49 -9.08 -0.08 4.44
N THR A 50 -9.51 -1.04 3.62
CA THR A 50 -8.68 -1.59 2.54
C THR A 50 -8.43 -0.55 1.47
N LEU A 51 -9.45 0.18 1.04
CA LEU A 51 -9.30 1.27 0.05
C LEU A 51 -8.40 2.38 0.59
N GLY A 52 -8.64 2.84 1.82
CA GLY A 52 -7.80 3.85 2.45
C GLY A 52 -6.35 3.38 2.63
N GLY A 53 -6.15 2.12 3.02
CA GLY A 53 -4.83 1.51 3.14
C GLY A 53 -4.10 1.38 1.80
N LEU A 54 -4.80 0.99 0.74
CA LEU A 54 -4.23 0.94 -0.62
C LEU A 54 -3.85 2.32 -1.14
N VAL A 55 -4.66 3.35 -0.87
CA VAL A 55 -4.34 4.73 -1.24
C VAL A 55 -3.11 5.22 -0.47
N LEU A 56 -3.07 4.99 0.84
CA LEU A 56 -1.98 5.45 1.69
C LEU A 56 -0.67 4.71 1.40
N TYR A 57 -0.66 3.37 1.48
CA TYR A 57 0.56 2.58 1.25
C TYR A 57 0.90 2.46 -0.23
N GLY A 58 -0.07 2.13 -1.08
CA GLY A 58 0.15 1.96 -2.51
C GLY A 58 0.44 3.28 -3.23
N GLY A 59 -0.30 4.34 -2.89
CA GLY A 59 -0.08 5.68 -3.47
C GLY A 59 1.27 6.26 -3.06
N SER A 60 1.65 6.15 -1.78
CA SER A 60 2.98 6.61 -1.32
C SER A 60 4.14 5.80 -1.94
N LEU A 61 3.98 4.49 -2.12
CA LEU A 61 4.98 3.65 -2.80
C LEU A 61 5.15 4.06 -4.26
N ALA A 62 4.03 4.24 -4.97
CA ALA A 62 4.03 4.69 -6.36
C ALA A 62 4.70 6.06 -6.50
N LEU A 63 4.40 7.01 -5.60
CA LEU A 63 5.03 8.33 -5.56
C LEU A 63 6.53 8.25 -5.28
N ALA A 64 6.96 7.45 -4.30
CA ALA A 64 8.36 7.29 -3.95
C ALA A 64 9.16 6.73 -5.14
N LEU A 65 8.66 5.66 -5.77
CA LEU A 65 9.29 5.04 -6.93
C LEU A 65 9.29 5.96 -8.16
N TRP A 66 8.22 6.72 -8.39
CA TRP A 66 8.15 7.71 -9.46
C TRP A 66 9.17 8.84 -9.26
N LEU A 67 9.25 9.42 -8.05
CA LEU A 67 10.18 10.49 -7.73
C LEU A 67 11.64 10.04 -7.91
N ILE A 68 11.97 8.84 -7.44
CA ILE A 68 13.34 8.30 -7.54
C ILE A 68 13.68 7.92 -8.98
N SER A 69 12.72 7.39 -9.73
CA SER A 69 12.92 7.14 -11.17
C SER A 69 13.19 8.43 -11.95
N SER A 70 12.70 9.57 -11.46
CA SER A 70 12.93 10.89 -12.08
C SER A 70 14.33 11.45 -11.74
N LEU A 71 14.90 11.08 -10.59
CA LEU A 71 16.21 11.56 -10.12
C LEU A 71 17.37 10.63 -10.51
N LEU A 72 17.12 9.32 -10.55
CA LEU A 72 18.11 8.26 -10.78
C LEU A 72 17.56 7.27 -11.81
N PRO A 73 17.88 7.42 -13.11
CA PRO A 73 17.38 6.53 -14.17
C PRO A 73 18.04 5.13 -14.17
N PHE A 74 18.72 4.73 -13.10
CA PHE A 74 19.49 3.49 -13.02
C PHE A 74 18.60 2.27 -12.72
N GLY A 75 18.16 1.57 -13.78
CA GLY A 75 17.80 0.15 -13.78
C GLY A 75 17.06 -0.39 -12.54
N TRP A 76 17.57 -1.46 -11.94
CA TRP A 76 16.96 -2.12 -10.77
C TRP A 76 17.23 -1.40 -9.44
N LEU A 77 18.28 -0.58 -9.37
CA LEU A 77 18.70 0.13 -8.16
C LEU A 77 17.62 1.09 -7.67
N ARG A 78 16.84 1.69 -8.58
CA ARG A 78 15.70 2.56 -8.25
C ARG A 78 14.65 1.89 -7.37
N TYR A 79 14.43 0.57 -7.53
CA TYR A 79 13.46 -0.16 -6.71
C TYR A 79 13.98 -0.44 -5.31
N LEU A 80 15.29 -0.68 -5.16
CA LEU A 80 15.90 -0.83 -3.84
C LEU A 80 15.92 0.49 -3.08
N VAL A 81 16.39 1.57 -3.72
CA VAL A 81 16.45 2.90 -3.09
C VAL A 81 15.05 3.40 -2.80
N GLY A 82 14.11 3.25 -3.74
CA GLY A 82 12.72 3.66 -3.53
C GLY A 82 11.93 2.79 -2.58
N GLY A 83 12.18 1.48 -2.55
CA GLY A 83 11.65 0.60 -1.53
C GLY A 83 12.16 0.97 -0.14
N GLY A 84 13.46 1.27 -0.01
CA GLY A 84 14.06 1.70 1.26
C GLY A 84 13.53 3.04 1.76
N ILE A 85 13.45 4.05 0.89
CA ILE A 85 12.86 5.34 1.24
C ILE A 85 11.37 5.19 1.59
N TRP A 86 10.64 4.42 0.80
CA TRP A 86 9.23 4.15 1.09
C TRP A 86 9.05 3.42 2.42
N TRP A 87 9.91 2.46 2.76
CA TRP A 87 9.83 1.76 4.04
C TRP A 87 10.00 2.73 5.21
N LEU A 88 10.96 3.65 5.15
CA LEU A 88 11.12 4.68 6.17
C LEU A 88 9.90 5.62 6.28
N LEU A 89 9.30 5.98 5.13
CA LEU A 89 8.06 6.75 5.09
C LEU A 89 6.87 5.94 5.63
N SER A 90 6.87 4.63 5.42
CA SER A 90 5.75 3.77 5.78
C SER A 90 5.64 3.60 7.30
N GLU A 91 6.78 3.52 7.99
CA GLU A 91 6.84 3.45 9.46
C GLU A 91 6.43 4.75 10.16
N THR A 92 6.51 5.88 9.47
CA THR A 92 6.29 7.21 10.05
C THR A 92 4.98 7.83 9.56
N VAL A 93 5.02 8.41 8.35
CA VAL A 93 3.94 9.22 7.79
C VAL A 93 2.75 8.35 7.40
N VAL A 94 3.00 7.22 6.73
CA VAL A 94 1.91 6.34 6.28
C VAL A 94 1.25 5.64 7.45
N ALA A 95 2.03 5.17 8.44
CA ALA A 95 1.50 4.64 9.70
C ALA A 95 0.67 5.68 10.45
N GLY A 96 1.11 6.95 10.49
CA GLY A 96 0.32 8.05 11.04
C GLY A 96 -1.01 8.25 10.30
N GLY A 97 -0.97 8.25 8.96
CA GLY A 97 -2.15 8.34 8.11
C GLY A 97 -3.14 7.18 8.35
N MET A 98 -2.64 5.96 8.51
CA MET A 98 -3.47 4.80 8.86
C MET A 98 -4.13 4.93 10.22
N LYS A 99 -3.43 5.45 11.22
CA LYS A 99 -4.04 5.72 12.54
C LYS A 99 -5.16 6.76 12.46
N LEU A 100 -4.99 7.78 11.63
CA LEU A 100 -6.03 8.77 11.37
C LEU A 100 -7.23 8.14 10.64
N LEU A 101 -6.97 7.32 9.63
CA LEU A 101 -8.01 6.57 8.92
C LEU A 101 -8.80 5.70 9.88
N ASP A 102 -8.12 4.94 10.74
CA ASP A 102 -8.76 4.09 11.75
C ASP A 102 -9.69 4.89 12.66
N ARG A 103 -9.23 6.07 13.09
CA ARG A 103 -10.04 6.96 13.93
C ARG A 103 -11.27 7.51 13.21
N ILE A 104 -11.17 7.79 11.91
CA ILE A 104 -12.32 8.22 11.10
C ILE A 104 -13.31 7.06 10.95
N LEU A 105 -12.82 5.85 10.71
CA LEU A 105 -13.68 4.66 10.55
C LEU A 105 -14.40 4.27 11.83
N GLU A 106 -13.83 4.57 13.01
CA GLU A 106 -14.50 4.37 14.30
C GLU A 106 -15.73 5.28 14.50
N ILE A 107 -15.79 6.42 13.79
CA ILE A 107 -16.89 7.38 13.89
C ILE A 107 -18.09 6.99 12.99
N ILE A 108 -17.87 6.08 12.03
CA ILE A 108 -18.87 5.61 11.04
C ILE A 108 -19.57 4.33 11.53
#